data_AF-A0A101IR08-F1
#
_entry.id   AF-A0A101IR08-F1
#
_cell.length_a   1.000
_cell.length_b   1.000
_cell.length_c   1.000
_cell.angle_alpha   90.00
_cell.angle_beta   90.00
_cell.angle_gamma   90.00
#
_symmetry.space_group_name_H-M   'P 1'
#
loop_
_entity.id
_entity.type
_entity.pdbx_description
1 polymer ?
#
loop_
_entity_poly.entity_id
_entity_poly.type
_entity_poly.pdbx_seq_one_letter_code
_entity_poly.pdbx_strand_id
1 'polypeptide(L)'
;MPTDIGETILMPDAVAHFTPSVPYLLVDELRLLVHDLVEVRNLAASLFGLEQSSKRDDLFELGKRLNAWMSKNPDLDSLRRDFSLFFENTLKTNEDKPLPNPFCGDTMLQEKVKRWEAELKAEGRAEGEAKGKAEGKVEGQRTLLRRMKAFGMSITDIAEVTGLPEEEIHHLI
;
A
#
# COMPACT_ATOMS: atom_id res chain seq x y z
N MET A 1 3.35 0.65 -35.52
CA MET A 1 2.52 0.48 -36.74
C MET A 1 1.69 -0.77 -36.54
N PRO A 2 0.40 -0.79 -36.89
CA PRO A 2 -0.40 -2.01 -36.85
C PRO A 2 0.28 -3.11 -37.69
N THR A 3 0.28 -4.34 -37.20
CA THR A 3 0.86 -5.53 -37.85
C THR A 3 -0.27 -6.52 -38.15
N ASP A 4 -0.11 -7.42 -39.11
CA ASP A 4 -1.12 -8.44 -39.41
C ASP A 4 -0.90 -9.69 -38.55
N ILE A 5 -1.95 -10.18 -37.89
CA ILE A 5 -1.85 -11.36 -37.00
C ILE A 5 -1.41 -12.62 -37.76
N GLY A 6 -1.69 -12.72 -39.05
CA GLY A 6 -1.27 -13.80 -39.91
C GLY A 6 0.26 -13.96 -39.98
N GLU A 7 1.03 -12.87 -39.81
CA GLU A 7 2.50 -12.93 -39.76
C GLU A 7 3.02 -13.66 -38.51
N THR A 8 2.20 -13.76 -37.46
CA THR A 8 2.56 -14.46 -36.21
C THR A 8 2.08 -15.90 -36.15
N ILE A 9 1.20 -16.31 -37.06
CA ILE A 9 0.56 -17.61 -37.05
C ILE A 9 1.23 -18.49 -38.11
N LEU A 10 1.95 -19.53 -37.67
CA LEU A 10 2.52 -20.52 -38.57
C LEU A 10 1.47 -21.60 -38.88
N MET A 11 0.85 -21.55 -40.06
CA MET A 11 -0.13 -22.55 -40.51
C MET A 11 0.52 -23.63 -41.39
N PRO A 12 0.15 -24.93 -41.23
CA PRO A 12 0.53 -25.97 -42.17
C PRO A 12 -0.07 -25.75 -43.57
N ASP A 13 0.64 -26.16 -44.62
CA ASP A 13 0.27 -25.93 -46.02
C ASP A 13 -1.18 -26.32 -46.37
N ALA A 14 -1.66 -27.44 -45.84
CA ALA A 14 -3.01 -27.95 -46.11
C ALA A 14 -4.14 -27.01 -45.66
N VAL A 15 -3.88 -26.11 -44.72
CA VAL A 15 -4.85 -25.17 -44.13
C VAL A 15 -4.39 -23.71 -44.21
N ALA A 16 -3.30 -23.42 -44.94
CA ALA A 16 -2.71 -22.08 -45.04
C ALA A 16 -3.71 -21.02 -45.53
N HIS A 17 -4.71 -21.42 -46.33
CA HIS A 17 -5.75 -20.52 -46.83
C HIS A 17 -6.73 -20.03 -45.77
N PHE A 18 -6.73 -20.63 -44.57
CA PHE A 18 -7.54 -20.20 -43.43
C PHE A 18 -6.78 -19.27 -42.47
N THR A 19 -5.57 -18.83 -42.83
CA THR A 19 -4.80 -17.88 -42.01
C THR A 19 -5.58 -16.57 -41.89
N PRO A 20 -5.94 -16.12 -40.68
CA PRO A 20 -6.68 -14.89 -40.50
C PRO A 20 -5.79 -13.68 -40.80
N SER A 21 -6.32 -12.71 -41.52
CA SER A 21 -5.68 -11.41 -41.77
C SER A 21 -6.45 -10.33 -41.01
N VAL A 22 -5.93 -9.98 -39.85
CA VAL A 22 -6.52 -8.98 -38.96
C VAL A 22 -5.40 -8.06 -38.49
N PRO A 23 -5.50 -6.74 -38.73
CA PRO A 23 -4.54 -5.80 -38.19
C PRO A 23 -4.68 -5.74 -36.66
N TYR A 24 -3.57 -5.89 -35.95
CA TYR A 24 -3.48 -5.75 -34.50
C TYR A 24 -2.38 -4.77 -34.11
N LEU A 25 -2.47 -4.27 -32.89
CA LEU A 25 -1.43 -3.45 -32.26
C LEU A 25 -0.96 -4.19 -31.01
N LEU A 26 0.31 -4.61 -30.98
CA LEU A 26 0.87 -5.26 -29.79
C LEU A 26 1.06 -4.23 -28.68
N VAL A 27 0.45 -4.49 -27.53
CA VAL A 27 0.65 -3.73 -26.30
C VAL A 27 1.44 -4.63 -25.36
N ASP A 28 2.71 -4.29 -25.15
CA ASP A 28 3.64 -5.06 -24.31
C ASP A 28 3.82 -4.33 -22.96
N GLU A 29 3.23 -4.90 -21.92
CA GLU A 29 3.17 -4.34 -20.56
C GLU A 29 4.55 -4.08 -19.95
N LEU A 30 5.52 -4.96 -20.21
CA LEU A 30 6.87 -4.85 -19.65
C LEU A 30 7.76 -3.86 -20.42
N ARG A 31 7.36 -3.50 -21.65
CA ARG A 31 8.07 -2.50 -22.48
C ARG A 31 7.41 -1.13 -22.44
N LEU A 32 6.22 -1.02 -21.88
CA LEU A 32 5.58 0.25 -21.58
C LEU A 32 6.33 0.91 -20.42
N LEU A 33 7.37 1.67 -20.77
CA LEU A 33 7.88 2.71 -19.89
C LEU A 33 6.74 3.71 -19.70
N VAL A 34 6.03 3.60 -18.58
CA VAL A 34 5.14 4.65 -18.10
C VAL A 34 6.05 5.83 -17.77
N HIS A 35 6.35 6.65 -18.80
CA HIS A 35 7.11 7.87 -18.60
C HIS A 35 6.35 8.73 -17.60
N ASP A 36 7.07 9.23 -16.59
CA ASP A 36 6.61 10.08 -15.48
C ASP A 36 5.88 11.38 -15.91
N LEU A 37 5.74 11.62 -17.22
CA LEU A 37 5.33 12.90 -17.81
C LEU A 37 3.96 12.91 -18.47
N VAL A 38 3.18 11.82 -18.46
CA VAL A 38 1.92 11.82 -19.21
C VAL A 38 0.77 12.34 -18.34
N GLU A 39 0.52 13.65 -18.46
CA GLU A 39 -0.84 14.20 -18.37
C GLU A 39 -1.77 13.28 -19.16
N VAL A 40 -2.53 12.45 -18.45
CA VAL A 40 -3.05 11.19 -18.99
C VAL A 40 -4.03 11.45 -20.14
N ARG A 41 -3.62 11.13 -21.37
CA ARG A 41 -4.45 11.31 -22.57
C ARG A 41 -5.32 10.10 -22.92
N ASN A 42 -5.15 8.93 -22.29
CA ASN A 42 -6.05 7.79 -22.50
C ASN A 42 -6.16 6.86 -21.27
N LEU A 43 -7.32 6.20 -21.15
CA LEU A 43 -7.69 5.31 -20.05
C LEU A 43 -6.70 4.15 -19.82
N ALA A 44 -6.12 3.63 -20.90
CA ALA A 44 -5.18 2.51 -20.85
C ALA A 44 -3.92 2.87 -20.05
N ALA A 45 -3.34 4.04 -20.28
CA ALA A 45 -2.16 4.49 -19.53
C ALA A 45 -2.46 4.67 -18.03
N SER A 46 -3.65 5.14 -17.67
CA SER A 46 -4.07 5.19 -16.25
C SER A 46 -4.21 3.81 -15.64
N LEU A 47 -4.80 2.85 -16.36
CA LEU A 47 -4.98 1.48 -15.86
C LEU A 47 -3.63 0.80 -15.59
N PHE A 48 -2.69 0.90 -16.54
CA PHE A 48 -1.34 0.37 -16.35
C PHE A 48 -0.60 1.07 -15.20
N GLY A 49 -0.80 2.38 -15.04
CA GLY A 49 -0.27 3.12 -13.89
C GLY A 49 -0.83 2.64 -12.55
N LEU A 50 -2.11 2.23 -12.48
CA LEU A 50 -2.70 1.62 -11.27
C LEU A 50 -1.99 0.30 -10.94
N GLU A 51 -1.83 -0.59 -11.92
CA GLU A 51 -1.26 -1.92 -11.70
C GLU A 51 0.23 -1.88 -11.34
N GLN A 52 0.99 -0.92 -11.87
CA GLN A 52 2.42 -0.75 -11.56
C GLN A 52 2.66 0.00 -10.24
N SER A 53 1.65 0.68 -9.69
CA SER A 53 1.82 1.47 -8.47
C SER A 53 2.01 0.58 -7.23
N SER A 54 3.16 0.74 -6.56
CA SER A 54 3.52 -0.06 -5.38
C SER A 54 3.09 0.58 -4.04
N LYS A 55 2.59 1.83 -4.06
CA LYS A 55 2.23 2.61 -2.87
C LYS A 55 0.76 3.04 -2.88
N ARG A 56 0.12 3.00 -1.70
CA ARG A 56 -1.30 3.41 -1.51
C ARG A 56 -1.56 4.86 -1.97
N ASP A 57 -0.64 5.77 -1.70
CA ASP A 57 -0.83 7.20 -2.01
C ASP A 57 -0.78 7.48 -3.52
N ASP A 58 0.12 6.80 -4.24
CA ASP A 58 0.26 6.94 -5.70
C ASP A 58 -1.02 6.47 -6.42
N LEU A 59 -1.61 5.38 -5.93
CA LEU A 59 -2.86 4.82 -6.44
C LEU A 59 -4.04 5.78 -6.23
N PHE A 60 -4.10 6.43 -5.07
CA PHE A 60 -5.14 7.42 -4.77
C PHE A 60 -5.01 8.69 -5.64
N GLU A 61 -3.80 9.23 -5.79
CA GLU A 61 -3.55 10.39 -6.65
C GLU A 61 -3.89 10.11 -8.12
N LEU A 62 -3.56 8.92 -8.62
CA LEU A 62 -3.89 8.54 -9.97
C LEU A 62 -5.40 8.38 -10.17
N GLY A 63 -6.11 7.81 -9.20
CA GLY A 63 -7.57 7.76 -9.20
C GLY A 63 -8.23 9.14 -9.23
N LYS A 64 -7.69 10.13 -8.48
CA LYS A 64 -8.19 11.52 -8.54
C LYS A 64 -8.01 12.14 -9.93
N ARG A 65 -6.85 11.93 -10.56
CA ARG A 65 -6.59 12.42 -11.93
C ARG A 65 -7.56 11.79 -12.92
N LEU A 66 -7.84 10.49 -12.78
CA LEU A 66 -8.78 9.78 -13.63
C LEU A 66 -10.22 10.28 -13.44
N ASN A 67 -10.67 10.48 -12.20
CA ASN A 67 -11.99 11.03 -11.92
C ASN A 67 -12.14 12.47 -12.47
N ALA A 68 -11.12 13.32 -12.31
CA ALA A 68 -11.12 14.68 -12.85
C ALA A 68 -11.18 14.71 -14.39
N TRP A 69 -10.54 13.74 -15.05
CA TRP A 69 -10.62 13.59 -16.50
C TRP A 69 -11.99 13.08 -16.96
N MET A 70 -12.53 12.05 -16.31
CA MET A 70 -13.85 11.49 -16.62
C MET A 70 -14.98 12.50 -16.37
N SER A 71 -14.89 13.30 -15.32
CA SER A 71 -15.90 14.32 -14.99
C SER A 71 -16.06 15.40 -16.06
N LYS A 72 -15.11 15.56 -16.98
CA LYS A 72 -15.20 16.48 -18.12
C LYS A 72 -16.03 15.94 -19.29
N ASN A 73 -16.36 14.64 -19.29
CA ASN A 73 -17.03 13.97 -20.39
C ASN A 73 -18.27 13.20 -19.86
N PRO A 74 -19.49 13.73 -20.04
CA PRO A 74 -20.72 13.10 -19.54
C PRO A 74 -20.95 11.67 -20.05
N ASP A 75 -20.47 11.36 -21.26
CA ASP A 75 -20.57 10.02 -21.86
C ASP A 75 -19.81 8.93 -21.07
N LEU A 76 -18.90 9.34 -20.17
CA LEU A 76 -18.11 8.43 -19.34
C LEU A 76 -18.72 8.19 -17.96
N ASP A 77 -19.95 8.67 -17.67
CA ASP A 77 -20.56 8.53 -16.34
C ASP A 77 -20.83 7.07 -15.93
N SER A 78 -21.10 6.18 -16.88
CA SER A 78 -21.22 4.74 -16.62
C SER A 78 -19.87 4.17 -16.19
N LEU A 79 -18.83 4.45 -16.97
CA LEU A 79 -17.46 4.03 -16.69
C LEU A 79 -16.96 4.60 -15.35
N ARG A 80 -17.29 5.85 -15.05
CA ARG A 80 -16.98 6.50 -13.77
C ARG A 80 -17.59 5.75 -12.58
N ARG A 81 -18.84 5.27 -12.73
CA ARG A 81 -19.51 4.41 -11.75
C ARG A 81 -18.84 3.04 -11.62
N ASP A 82 -18.45 2.42 -12.74
CA ASP A 82 -17.78 1.12 -12.71
C ASP A 82 -16.42 1.20 -12.00
N PHE A 83 -15.64 2.26 -12.25
CA PHE A 83 -14.40 2.52 -11.52
C PHE A 83 -14.63 2.79 -10.03
N SER A 84 -15.69 3.52 -9.68
CA SER A 84 -16.10 3.71 -8.28
C SER A 84 -16.33 2.37 -7.57
N LEU A 85 -17.08 1.46 -8.20
CA LEU A 85 -17.36 0.14 -7.65
C LEU A 85 -16.11 -0.75 -7.58
N PHE A 86 -15.21 -0.64 -8.56
CA PHE A 86 -13.94 -1.36 -8.56
C PHE A 86 -13.06 -0.94 -7.38
N PHE A 87 -12.93 0.37 -7.10
CA PHE A 87 -12.16 0.87 -5.97
C PHE A 87 -12.75 0.41 -4.62
N GLU A 88 -14.07 0.37 -4.49
CA GLU A 88 -14.75 -0.05 -3.26
C GLU A 88 -14.66 -1.56 -2.99
N ASN A 89 -14.64 -2.39 -4.05
CA ASN A 89 -14.74 -3.83 -3.91
C ASN A 89 -13.43 -4.58 -4.03
N THR A 90 -12.50 -4.08 -4.85
CA THR A 90 -11.24 -4.78 -5.16
C THR A 90 -10.11 -4.33 -4.24
N LEU A 91 -10.07 -3.06 -3.88
CA LEU A 91 -9.02 -2.49 -3.02
C LEU A 91 -9.38 -2.58 -1.53
N LYS A 92 -10.13 -3.61 -1.14
CA LYS A 92 -10.36 -3.91 0.27
C LYS A 92 -9.06 -4.39 0.88
N THR A 93 -8.40 -3.51 1.63
CA THR A 93 -7.27 -3.89 2.46
C THR A 93 -7.77 -4.82 3.57
N ASN A 94 -6.96 -5.82 3.96
CA ASN A 94 -7.25 -6.73 5.09
C ASN A 94 -7.40 -6.02 6.45
N GLU A 95 -7.16 -4.71 6.50
CA GLU A 95 -7.41 -3.83 7.64
C GLU A 95 -8.80 -3.21 7.50
N ASP A 96 -9.54 -3.11 8.60
CA ASP A 96 -10.90 -2.53 8.77
C ASP A 96 -11.07 -1.08 8.26
N LYS A 97 -10.06 -0.50 7.62
CA LYS A 97 -10.04 0.86 7.08
C LYS A 97 -10.11 0.81 5.54
N PRO A 98 -11.27 1.03 4.92
CA PRO A 98 -11.41 1.02 3.47
C PRO A 98 -10.63 2.18 2.83
N LEU A 99 -9.92 1.91 1.72
CA LEU A 99 -9.27 2.94 0.90
C LEU A 99 -10.29 3.98 0.41
N PRO A 100 -9.89 5.26 0.27
CA PRO A 100 -10.81 6.34 0.00
C PRO A 100 -11.11 6.29 -1.49
N ASN A 101 -12.39 6.19 -1.84
CA ASN A 101 -12.79 6.11 -3.23
C ASN A 101 -12.66 7.49 -3.91
N PRO A 102 -11.71 7.70 -4.84
CA PRO A 102 -11.47 9.00 -5.47
C PRO A 102 -12.59 9.43 -6.41
N PHE A 103 -13.57 8.56 -6.67
CA PHE A 103 -14.75 8.83 -7.50
C PHE A 103 -15.97 9.32 -6.69
N CYS A 104 -15.90 9.32 -5.35
CA CYS A 104 -16.91 9.94 -4.49
C CYS A 104 -16.64 11.45 -4.31
N GLY A 105 -17.68 12.28 -4.24
CA GLY A 105 -17.57 13.75 -4.25
C GLY A 105 -16.67 14.36 -3.17
N ASP A 106 -16.04 15.50 -3.54
CA ASP A 106 -14.90 16.14 -2.87
C ASP A 106 -15.06 16.47 -1.36
N THR A 107 -16.28 16.72 -0.89
CA THR A 107 -16.52 17.13 0.50
C THR A 107 -16.34 16.00 1.52
N MET A 108 -16.67 14.77 1.15
CA MET A 108 -16.56 13.62 2.06
C MET A 108 -15.16 13.01 2.07
N LEU A 109 -14.34 13.25 1.03
CA LEU A 109 -13.00 12.67 0.93
C LEU A 109 -11.93 13.48 1.67
N GLN A 110 -11.95 14.81 1.58
CA GLN A 110 -10.96 15.64 2.27
C GLN A 110 -11.07 15.53 3.79
N GLU A 111 -12.29 15.46 4.33
CA GLU A 111 -12.51 15.23 5.76
C GLU A 111 -12.10 13.82 6.19
N LYS A 112 -12.36 12.80 5.36
CA LYS A 112 -11.90 11.42 5.65
C LYS A 112 -10.37 11.31 5.63
N VAL A 113 -9.69 11.90 4.64
CA VAL A 113 -8.22 11.90 4.57
C VAL A 113 -7.61 12.64 5.77
N LYS A 114 -8.12 13.84 6.11
CA LYS A 114 -7.66 14.57 7.31
C LYS A 114 -7.89 13.77 8.60
N ARG A 115 -9.04 13.10 8.70
CA ARG A 115 -9.36 12.24 9.83
C ARG A 115 -8.40 11.06 9.92
N TRP A 116 -8.02 10.46 8.80
CA TRP A 116 -7.06 9.36 8.76
C TRP A 116 -5.63 9.79 9.11
N GLU A 117 -5.18 10.95 8.63
CA GLU A 117 -3.89 11.51 9.05
C GLU A 117 -3.86 11.73 10.57
N ALA A 118 -4.97 12.23 11.14
CA ALA A 118 -5.09 12.43 12.57
C ALA A 118 -5.11 11.10 13.34
N GLU A 119 -5.88 10.10 12.87
CA GLU A 119 -5.97 8.78 13.49
C GLU A 119 -4.65 8.02 13.42
N LEU A 120 -3.96 8.01 12.27
CA LEU A 120 -2.63 7.38 12.14
C LEU A 120 -1.58 8.05 13.01
N LYS A 121 -1.60 9.38 13.11
CA LYS A 121 -0.67 10.11 13.98
C LYS A 121 -0.95 9.86 15.46
N ALA A 122 -2.23 9.72 15.84
CA ALA A 122 -2.63 9.37 17.19
C ALA A 122 -2.23 7.93 17.54
N GLU A 123 -2.50 6.98 16.64
CA GLU A 123 -2.13 5.56 16.77
C GLU A 123 -0.61 5.39 16.87
N GLY A 124 0.15 6.00 15.96
CA GLY A 124 1.61 5.97 16.01
C GLY A 124 2.21 6.64 17.25
N ARG A 125 1.56 7.70 17.78
CA ARG A 125 1.99 8.30 19.06
C ARG A 125 1.68 7.37 20.23
N ALA A 126 0.49 6.78 20.27
CA ALA A 126 0.09 5.87 21.35
C ALA A 126 0.97 4.61 21.37
N GLU A 127 1.26 4.03 20.21
CA GLU A 127 2.15 2.88 20.08
C GLU A 127 3.59 3.25 20.47
N GLY A 128 4.08 4.42 20.02
CA GLY A 128 5.39 4.95 20.41
C GLY A 128 5.53 5.20 21.91
N GLU A 129 4.50 5.77 22.55
CA GLU A 129 4.46 5.98 24.00
C GLU A 129 4.40 4.66 24.77
N ALA A 130 3.58 3.72 24.32
CA ALA A 130 3.47 2.39 24.94
C ALA A 130 4.79 1.62 24.86
N LYS A 131 5.42 1.58 23.68
CA LYS A 131 6.70 0.93 23.46
C LYS A 131 7.82 1.61 24.24
N GLY A 132 7.89 2.95 24.20
CA GLY A 132 8.89 3.72 24.95
C GLY A 132 8.76 3.54 26.47
N LYS A 133 7.54 3.46 27.00
CA LYS A 133 7.30 3.20 28.42
C LYS A 133 7.71 1.78 28.83
N ALA A 134 7.44 0.79 27.99
CA ALA A 134 7.85 -0.60 28.24
C ALA A 134 9.38 -0.73 28.20
N GLU A 135 10.03 -0.22 27.15
CA GLU A 135 11.49 -0.23 27.00
C GLU A 135 12.17 0.53 28.14
N GLY A 136 11.69 1.73 28.49
CA GLY A 136 12.23 2.52 29.59
C GLY A 136 12.09 1.86 30.96
N LYS A 137 11.02 1.09 31.19
CA LYS A 137 10.85 0.33 32.44
C LYS A 137 11.87 -0.79 32.54
N VAL A 138 12.07 -1.54 31.46
CA VAL A 138 13.07 -2.63 31.40
C VAL A 138 14.48 -2.09 31.51
N GLU A 139 14.80 -0.99 30.83
CA GLU A 139 16.11 -0.35 30.92
C GLU A 139 16.38 0.23 32.32
N GLY A 140 15.37 0.84 32.94
CA GLY A 140 15.43 1.30 34.34
C GLY A 140 15.68 0.16 35.32
N GLN A 141 14.97 -0.96 35.19
CA GLN A 141 15.19 -2.17 35.98
C GLN A 141 16.60 -2.71 35.77
N ARG A 142 17.05 -2.84 34.52
CA ARG A 142 18.40 -3.30 34.17
C ARG A 142 19.48 -2.42 34.79
N THR A 143 19.30 -1.10 34.75
CA THR A 143 20.25 -0.14 35.32
C THR A 143 20.31 -0.24 36.84
N LEU A 144 19.16 -0.41 37.49
CA LEU A 144 19.08 -0.62 38.95
C LEU A 144 19.77 -1.92 39.37
N LEU A 145 19.45 -3.03 38.71
CA LEU A 145 20.04 -4.35 38.97
C LEU A 145 21.57 -4.32 38.77
N ARG A 146 22.08 -3.65 37.72
CA ARG A 146 23.53 -3.46 37.51
C ARG A 146 24.18 -2.65 38.63
N ARG A 147 23.52 -1.60 39.12
CA ARG A 147 24.04 -0.80 40.25
C ARG A 147 24.08 -1.62 41.53
N MET A 148 23.06 -2.42 41.82
CA MET A 148 23.04 -3.30 43.00
C MET A 148 24.15 -4.36 42.94
N LYS A 149 24.36 -4.99 41.78
CA LYS A 149 25.47 -5.92 41.56
C LYS A 149 26.83 -5.25 41.69
N ALA A 150 26.98 -4.03 41.17
CA ALA A 150 28.21 -3.24 41.31
C ALA A 150 28.49 -2.82 42.77
N PHE A 151 27.45 -2.69 43.60
CA PHE A 151 27.57 -2.48 45.05
C PHE A 151 27.92 -3.76 45.83
N GLY A 152 28.08 -4.90 45.16
CA GLY A 152 28.49 -6.17 45.77
C GLY A 152 27.35 -7.05 46.27
N MET A 153 26.10 -6.71 45.93
CA MET A 153 24.93 -7.51 46.31
C MET A 153 24.88 -8.81 45.48
N SER A 154 24.62 -9.94 46.14
CA SER A 154 24.49 -11.23 45.44
C SER A 154 23.15 -11.33 44.68
N ILE A 155 23.04 -12.21 43.69
CA ILE A 155 21.81 -12.35 42.89
C ILE A 155 20.62 -12.76 43.78
N THR A 156 20.87 -13.61 44.77
CA THR A 156 19.92 -13.99 45.84
C THR A 156 19.42 -12.79 46.64
N ASP A 157 20.32 -11.90 47.08
CA ASP A 157 19.94 -10.70 47.83
C ASP A 157 19.18 -9.70 46.95
N ILE A 158 19.54 -9.59 45.67
CA ILE A 158 18.84 -8.75 44.70
C ILE A 158 17.41 -9.28 44.46
N ALA A 159 17.24 -10.60 44.37
CA ALA A 159 15.93 -11.24 44.23
C ALA A 159 15.04 -10.96 45.44
N GLU A 160 15.60 -11.01 46.65
CA GLU A 160 14.88 -10.69 47.89
C GLU A 160 14.45 -9.22 47.95
N VAL A 161 15.32 -8.28 47.56
CA VAL A 161 15.04 -6.83 47.60
C VAL A 161 14.08 -6.39 46.49
N THR A 162 14.21 -6.95 45.28
CA THR A 162 13.43 -6.52 44.11
C THR A 162 12.16 -7.33 43.91
N GLY A 163 12.03 -8.50 44.55
CA GLY A 163 10.93 -9.44 44.38
C GLY A 163 10.90 -10.12 43.01
N LEU A 164 11.97 -9.96 42.21
CA LEU A 164 12.12 -10.60 40.91
C LEU A 164 12.73 -12.00 41.06
N PRO A 165 12.30 -12.99 40.26
CA PRO A 165 12.93 -14.30 40.27
C PRO A 165 14.36 -14.22 39.76
N GLU A 166 15.24 -15.07 40.29
CA GLU A 166 16.66 -15.07 39.93
C GLU A 166 16.89 -15.29 38.43
N GLU A 167 16.07 -16.12 37.78
CA GLU A 167 16.10 -16.35 36.33
C GLU A 167 15.86 -15.05 35.53
N GLU A 168 14.92 -14.21 35.96
CA GLU A 168 14.63 -12.93 35.30
C GLU A 168 15.75 -11.91 35.54
N ILE A 169 16.34 -11.92 36.74
CA ILE A 169 17.53 -11.09 37.05
C ILE A 169 18.71 -11.52 36.17
N HIS A 170 18.96 -12.82 36.03
CA HIS A 170 20.01 -13.35 35.16
C HIS A 170 19.82 -12.96 33.69
N HIS A 171 18.59 -12.94 33.19
CA HIS A 171 18.30 -12.51 31.82
C HIS A 171 18.51 -10.99 31.63
N LEU A 172 18.28 -10.20 32.67
CA LEU A 172 18.43 -8.74 32.62
C LEU A 172 19.89 -8.29 32.78
N ILE A 173 20.74 -8.94 33.58
CA ILE A 173 22.09 -8.42 33.94
C ILE A 173 23.26 -9.41 33.92
#